data_AF-W5LRC3-F1
#
_entry.id   AF-W5LRC3-F1
#
_cell.length_a   1.000
_cell.length_b   1.000
_cell.length_c   1.000
_cell.angle_alpha   90.00
_cell.angle_beta   90.00
_cell.angle_gamma   90.00
#
_symmetry.space_group_name_H-M   'P 1'
#
loop_
_entity.id
_entity.type
_entity.pdbx_description
1 polymer ?
#
loop_
_entity_poly.entity_id
_entity_poly.type
_entity_poly.pdbx_seq_one_letter_code
_entity_poly.pdbx_strand_id
1 'polypeptide(L)'
;MLWYKLFNLICDQRVPRSSEPRRNPERESRRLTRSMGNNEIAAAESNCELEMSLEEELMKVHNKPRRRESVRPSQGKPHTIRPVEEITEDELQLVASTMTEKIYNRATGSTCHQCRQKTVDTKTCCRNEDCRGIQGQFCGPCLRNRYGEDVKVALLDPGWHCPPCRGICNCSFCRQRDGRCPTGILFPLAQYHGFSDVHSYLCR
;
A
#
# COMPACT_ATOMS: atom_id res chain seq x y z
N MET A 1 -12.06 13.26 -20.27
CA MET A 1 -10.64 13.14 -20.67
C MET A 1 -9.66 14.02 -19.88
N LEU A 2 -10.08 15.08 -19.17
CA LEU A 2 -9.16 15.95 -18.39
C LEU A 2 -8.76 15.42 -16.99
N TRP A 3 -9.52 14.48 -16.42
CA TRP A 3 -9.23 13.90 -15.09
C TRP A 3 -8.07 12.88 -15.07
N TYR A 4 -7.74 12.26 -16.21
CA TYR A 4 -6.61 11.32 -16.31
C TYR A 4 -5.26 12.01 -16.42
N LYS A 5 -5.22 13.20 -17.04
CA LYS A 5 -4.06 14.08 -16.95
C LYS A 5 -3.90 14.58 -15.50
N LEU A 6 -5.00 14.79 -14.77
CA LEU A 6 -4.97 15.20 -13.37
C LEU A 6 -4.57 14.09 -12.38
N PHE A 7 -4.95 12.81 -12.57
CA PHE A 7 -4.45 11.73 -11.68
C PHE A 7 -2.94 11.50 -11.84
N ASN A 8 -2.41 11.67 -13.06
CA ASN A 8 -0.97 11.69 -13.31
C ASN A 8 -0.29 13.02 -12.88
N LEU A 9 -1.03 14.14 -12.75
CA LEU A 9 -0.54 15.41 -12.20
C LEU A 9 -0.66 15.50 -10.65
N ILE A 10 -1.59 14.79 -10.01
CA ILE A 10 -1.89 14.88 -8.55
C ILE A 10 -0.98 13.99 -7.70
N CYS A 11 -0.14 13.15 -8.32
CA CYS A 11 1.06 12.70 -7.62
C CYS A 11 2.02 13.86 -7.28
N ASP A 12 1.78 15.07 -7.82
CA ASP A 12 2.70 16.19 -7.73
C ASP A 12 2.16 17.47 -7.06
N GLN A 13 0.92 17.58 -6.55
CA GLN A 13 0.55 18.74 -5.70
C GLN A 13 -0.70 18.52 -4.84
N ARG A 14 -0.63 18.99 -3.58
CA ARG A 14 -1.61 18.87 -2.48
C ARG A 14 -2.61 20.04 -2.49
N VAL A 15 -3.86 19.83 -2.04
CA VAL A 15 -4.73 20.92 -1.54
C VAL A 15 -5.64 20.42 -0.38
N PRO A 16 -6.24 21.29 0.46
CA PRO A 16 -5.95 21.38 1.89
C PRO A 16 -7.06 20.76 2.78
N ARG A 17 -6.72 20.47 4.03
CA ARG A 17 -7.66 19.95 5.03
C ARG A 17 -8.19 21.11 5.89
N SER A 18 -9.52 21.24 5.99
CA SER A 18 -10.21 22.21 6.85
C SER A 18 -9.93 21.95 8.34
N SER A 19 -9.96 23.04 9.09
CA SER A 19 -9.47 23.17 10.46
C SER A 19 -10.60 23.12 11.49
N GLU A 20 -10.75 21.99 12.18
CA GLU A 20 -11.19 21.98 13.58
C GLU A 20 -10.38 20.94 14.38
N PRO A 21 -9.63 21.36 15.43
CA PRO A 21 -8.75 20.46 16.15
C PRO A 21 -9.46 19.79 17.34
N ARG A 22 -9.61 18.46 17.30
CA ARG A 22 -9.80 17.65 18.52
C ARG A 22 -8.46 17.59 19.26
N ARG A 23 -8.27 18.40 20.30
CA ARG A 23 -7.03 18.41 21.10
C ARG A 23 -7.05 17.34 22.19
N ASN A 24 -5.96 16.59 22.29
CA ASN A 24 -5.63 15.72 23.43
C ASN A 24 -4.83 16.55 24.46
N PRO A 25 -5.31 16.73 25.70
CA PRO A 25 -4.75 17.68 26.68
C PRO A 25 -3.37 17.31 27.26
N GLU A 26 -2.85 16.09 27.07
CA GLU A 26 -1.53 15.72 27.61
C GLU A 26 -0.33 16.23 26.77
N ARG A 27 -0.58 17.03 25.72
CA ARG A 27 0.47 17.57 24.83
C ARG A 27 1.11 18.86 25.36
N GLU A 28 0.88 19.24 26.61
CA GLU A 28 1.43 20.48 27.21
C GLU A 28 2.91 20.34 27.61
N SER A 29 3.45 19.11 27.70
CA SER A 29 4.76 18.84 28.33
C SER A 29 5.97 18.85 27.37
N ARG A 30 5.78 19.13 26.08
CA ARG A 30 6.91 19.14 25.12
C ARG A 30 7.55 20.53 25.07
N ARG A 31 8.81 20.63 25.52
CA ARG A 31 9.61 21.89 25.53
C ARG A 31 9.53 22.61 24.19
N LEU A 32 9.15 23.89 24.23
CA LEU A 32 9.10 24.78 23.08
C LEU A 32 10.51 24.94 22.48
N THR A 33 10.64 24.59 21.20
CA THR A 33 11.85 24.89 20.42
C THR A 33 11.80 26.34 19.93
N ARG A 34 12.97 26.96 19.77
CA ARG A 34 13.19 28.39 19.46
C ARG A 34 12.53 28.94 18.19
N SER A 35 11.73 28.15 17.44
CA SER A 35 11.20 28.53 16.13
C SER A 35 9.77 29.09 16.13
N MET A 36 9.21 29.46 17.29
CA MET A 36 7.85 30.03 17.41
C MET A 36 7.88 31.49 17.92
N GLY A 37 8.84 32.28 17.45
CA GLY A 37 8.85 33.73 17.66
C GLY A 37 7.98 34.41 16.62
N ASN A 38 6.79 34.87 17.02
CA ASN A 38 5.92 35.73 16.21
C ASN A 38 6.66 37.02 15.83
N ASN A 39 6.73 37.33 14.54
CA ASN A 39 6.75 38.72 14.09
C ASN A 39 6.07 38.77 12.73
N GLU A 40 4.83 39.25 12.70
CA GLU A 40 4.16 39.55 11.45
C GLU A 40 4.56 40.95 10.96
N ILE A 41 4.49 41.09 9.63
CA ILE A 41 4.44 42.33 8.85
C ILE A 41 5.81 42.93 8.46
N ALA A 42 6.37 42.43 7.35
CA ALA A 42 6.74 43.21 6.17
C ALA A 42 7.40 42.32 5.09
N ALA A 43 7.18 42.67 3.81
CA ALA A 43 7.85 42.18 2.60
C ALA A 43 7.30 40.89 1.94
N ALA A 44 6.08 41.01 1.40
CA ALA A 44 5.47 40.10 0.43
C ALA A 44 6.24 39.95 -0.92
N GLU A 45 7.38 40.62 -1.10
CA GLU A 45 8.23 40.50 -2.30
C GLU A 45 9.38 39.50 -2.12
N SER A 46 9.80 39.22 -0.88
CA SER A 46 10.83 38.22 -0.55
C SER A 46 10.30 36.77 -0.65
N ASN A 47 8.98 36.60 -0.73
CA ASN A 47 8.34 35.29 -0.57
C ASN A 47 8.34 34.46 -1.87
N CYS A 48 8.32 35.10 -3.04
CA CYS A 48 8.33 34.42 -4.34
C CYS A 48 9.72 33.84 -4.68
N GLU A 49 10.80 34.58 -4.37
CA GLU A 49 12.18 34.10 -4.53
C GLU A 49 12.48 32.93 -3.60
N LEU A 50 11.93 32.99 -2.37
CA LEU A 50 12.10 31.94 -1.37
C LEU A 50 11.25 30.70 -1.71
N GLU A 51 10.02 30.87 -2.22
CA GLU A 51 9.19 29.79 -2.79
C GLU A 51 9.87 29.13 -4.00
N MET A 52 10.44 29.91 -4.92
CA MET A 52 11.20 29.38 -6.07
C MET A 52 12.43 28.59 -5.60
N SER A 53 13.17 29.09 -4.61
CA SER A 53 14.32 28.37 -4.04
C SER A 53 13.89 27.05 -3.36
N LEU A 54 12.70 27.05 -2.74
CA LEU A 54 12.17 25.88 -2.05
C LEU A 54 11.67 24.83 -3.04
N GLU A 55 11.00 25.24 -4.13
CA GLU A 55 10.62 24.36 -5.24
C GLU A 55 11.85 23.77 -5.93
N GLU A 56 12.89 24.57 -6.15
CA GLU A 56 14.15 24.09 -6.72
C GLU A 56 14.85 23.09 -5.79
N GLU A 57 14.86 23.34 -4.48
CA GLU A 57 15.37 22.40 -3.47
C GLU A 57 14.51 21.12 -3.37
N LEU A 58 13.18 21.22 -3.45
CA LEU A 58 12.26 20.08 -3.49
C LEU A 58 12.49 19.22 -4.74
N MET A 59 12.70 19.85 -5.90
CA MET A 59 13.08 19.19 -7.14
C MET A 59 14.46 18.52 -7.02
N LYS A 60 15.45 19.16 -6.38
CA LYS A 60 16.75 18.54 -6.08
C LYS A 60 16.62 17.35 -5.14
N VAL A 61 15.73 17.38 -4.16
CA VAL A 61 15.51 16.24 -3.23
C VAL A 61 14.76 15.10 -3.93
N HIS A 62 13.79 15.41 -4.79
CA HIS A 62 13.05 14.42 -5.58
C HIS A 62 13.93 13.75 -6.64
N ASN A 63 14.82 14.53 -7.28
CA ASN A 63 15.74 14.07 -8.32
C ASN A 63 17.05 13.50 -7.76
N LYS A 64 17.30 13.59 -6.45
CA LYS A 64 18.48 12.93 -5.85
C LYS A 64 18.36 11.44 -6.15
N PRO A 65 19.32 10.84 -6.87
CA PRO A 65 19.31 9.41 -7.10
C PRO A 65 19.32 8.75 -5.73
N ARG A 66 18.19 8.13 -5.36
CA ARG A 66 18.17 7.22 -4.22
C ARG A 66 19.32 6.26 -4.47
N ARG A 67 20.32 6.29 -3.58
CA ARG A 67 21.45 5.35 -3.61
C ARG A 67 20.80 4.00 -3.86
N ARG A 68 21.06 3.40 -5.04
CA ARG A 68 20.67 2.03 -5.32
C ARG A 68 21.48 1.22 -4.32
N GLU A 69 20.97 1.07 -3.10
CA GLU A 69 21.45 0.05 -2.20
C GLU A 69 21.41 -1.23 -3.02
N SER A 70 22.54 -1.93 -3.04
CA SER A 70 22.63 -3.24 -3.67
C SER A 70 21.38 -4.01 -3.28
N VAL A 71 20.66 -4.52 -4.29
CA VAL A 71 19.45 -5.29 -4.07
C VAL A 71 19.85 -6.44 -3.15
N ARG A 72 19.55 -6.31 -1.86
CA ARG A 72 19.89 -7.36 -0.90
C ARG A 72 19.15 -8.61 -1.39
N PRO A 73 19.86 -9.73 -1.61
CA PRO A 73 19.23 -10.96 -2.05
C PRO A 73 18.04 -11.25 -1.13
N SER A 74 16.91 -11.68 -1.71
CA SER A 74 15.73 -12.03 -0.93
C SER A 74 16.08 -13.20 -0.01
N GLN A 75 16.46 -12.92 1.24
CA GLN A 75 16.77 -13.95 2.25
C GLN A 75 15.51 -14.60 2.83
N GLY A 76 14.36 -14.44 2.17
CA GLY A 76 13.13 -15.11 2.58
C GLY A 76 13.27 -16.62 2.36
N LYS A 77 12.89 -17.40 3.37
CA LYS A 77 12.77 -18.86 3.20
C LYS A 77 11.85 -19.15 2.00
N PRO A 78 12.17 -20.15 1.17
CA PRO A 78 11.21 -20.67 0.19
C PRO A 78 9.93 -21.05 0.94
N HIS A 79 8.79 -20.70 0.37
CA HIS A 79 7.52 -21.17 0.88
C HIS A 79 7.27 -22.60 0.39
N THR A 80 6.57 -23.40 1.18
CA THR A 80 6.16 -24.75 0.77
C THR A 80 4.95 -24.64 -0.14
N ILE A 81 5.06 -25.15 -1.37
CA ILE A 81 3.92 -25.27 -2.28
C ILE A 81 3.05 -26.42 -1.76
N ARG A 82 1.85 -26.08 -1.28
CA ARG A 82 0.88 -27.04 -0.76
C ARG A 82 -0.07 -27.46 -1.87
N PRO A 83 -0.22 -28.75 -2.25
CA PRO A 83 -1.09 -29.20 -3.35
C PRO A 83 -2.57 -28.79 -3.16
N VAL A 84 -3.36 -28.78 -4.25
CA VAL A 84 -4.76 -28.32 -4.21
C VAL A 84 -5.67 -29.31 -3.48
N GLU A 85 -5.30 -30.59 -3.53
CA GLU A 85 -6.03 -31.73 -2.94
C GLU A 85 -5.96 -31.72 -1.40
N GLU A 86 -4.95 -31.07 -0.81
CA GLU A 86 -4.82 -30.90 0.64
C GLU A 86 -5.70 -29.77 1.20
N ILE A 87 -6.37 -28.99 0.33
CA ILE A 87 -7.21 -27.88 0.76
C ILE A 87 -8.57 -28.42 1.17
N THR A 88 -8.89 -28.29 2.45
CA THR A 88 -10.16 -28.78 2.99
C THR A 88 -11.27 -27.75 2.81
N GLU A 89 -12.52 -28.21 2.79
CA GLU A 89 -13.69 -27.32 2.74
C GLU A 89 -13.73 -26.37 3.95
N ASP A 90 -13.34 -26.85 5.14
CA ASP A 90 -13.26 -26.03 6.35
C ASP A 90 -12.29 -24.85 6.17
N GLU A 91 -11.14 -25.05 5.51
CA GLU A 91 -10.22 -23.96 5.19
C GLU A 91 -10.84 -22.94 4.23
N LEU A 92 -11.63 -23.39 3.26
CA LEU A 92 -12.34 -22.50 2.33
C LEU A 92 -13.43 -21.69 3.03
N GLN A 93 -14.07 -22.25 4.06
CA GLN A 93 -15.06 -21.54 4.89
C GLN A 93 -14.42 -20.49 5.80
N LEU A 94 -13.17 -20.68 6.20
CA LEU A 94 -12.40 -19.71 7.01
C LEU A 94 -11.85 -18.52 6.22
N VAL A 95 -12.09 -18.44 4.90
CA VAL A 95 -11.74 -17.27 4.09
C VAL A 95 -12.63 -16.08 4.48
N ALA A 96 -12.02 -15.00 4.97
CA ALA A 96 -12.74 -13.79 5.31
C ALA A 96 -13.36 -13.12 4.06
N SER A 97 -14.65 -12.79 4.12
CA SER A 97 -15.36 -12.07 3.06
C SER A 97 -15.24 -10.56 3.21
N THR A 98 -15.15 -10.05 4.44
CA THR A 98 -15.02 -8.61 4.73
C THR A 98 -13.83 -8.31 5.64
N MET A 99 -13.43 -7.04 5.73
CA MET A 99 -12.32 -6.65 6.62
C MET A 99 -12.66 -6.81 8.10
N THR A 100 -13.95 -6.74 8.46
CA THR A 100 -14.46 -6.79 9.84
C THR A 100 -14.53 -8.22 10.40
N GLU A 101 -14.65 -9.23 9.53
CA GLU A 101 -14.67 -10.65 9.92
C GLU A 101 -13.30 -11.19 10.36
N LYS A 102 -12.22 -10.45 10.09
CA LYS A 102 -10.87 -10.92 10.36
C LYS A 102 -10.53 -10.84 11.85
N ILE A 103 -10.15 -11.97 12.43
CA ILE A 103 -9.72 -12.04 13.82
C ILE A 103 -8.19 -11.98 13.88
N TYR A 104 -7.66 -10.96 14.54
CA TYR A 104 -6.22 -10.78 14.75
C TYR A 104 -5.70 -11.82 15.76
N ASN A 105 -4.58 -12.46 15.43
CA ASN A 105 -3.88 -13.35 16.35
C ASN A 105 -2.37 -13.26 16.12
N ARG A 106 -1.62 -12.83 17.15
CA ARG A 106 -0.17 -12.64 17.05
C ARG A 106 0.61 -13.95 16.93
N ALA A 107 0.14 -15.01 17.60
CA ALA A 107 0.83 -16.27 17.75
C ALA A 107 0.60 -17.19 16.55
N THR A 108 -0.66 -17.48 16.23
CA THR A 108 -1.04 -18.47 15.21
C THR A 108 -1.47 -17.85 13.89
N GLY A 109 -1.75 -16.54 13.86
CA GLY A 109 -2.19 -15.88 12.64
C GLY A 109 -1.10 -15.82 11.56
N SER A 110 -1.53 -15.86 10.31
CA SER A 110 -0.69 -15.64 9.14
C SER A 110 -0.80 -14.19 8.67
N THR A 111 0.27 -13.64 8.08
CA THR A 111 0.31 -12.24 7.67
C THR A 111 -0.07 -12.10 6.19
N CYS A 112 -1.06 -11.24 5.91
CA CYS A 112 -1.42 -10.87 4.55
C CYS A 112 -0.38 -9.90 3.94
N HIS A 113 0.08 -10.15 2.72
CA HIS A 113 1.03 -9.31 1.99
C HIS A 113 0.54 -7.87 1.84
N GLN A 114 -0.74 -7.69 1.51
CA GLN A 114 -1.32 -6.39 1.15
C GLN A 114 -1.61 -5.50 2.37
N CYS A 115 -2.33 -6.01 3.38
CA CYS A 115 -2.71 -5.24 4.57
C CYS A 115 -1.79 -5.45 5.76
N ARG A 116 -0.92 -6.46 5.73
CA ARG A 116 0.04 -6.82 6.78
C ARG A 116 -0.55 -7.08 8.16
N GLN A 117 -1.84 -7.33 8.21
CA GLN A 117 -2.50 -7.81 9.41
C GLN A 117 -2.19 -9.30 9.57
N LYS A 118 -1.97 -9.71 10.82
CA LYS A 118 -1.74 -11.10 11.20
C LYS A 118 -3.03 -11.68 11.78
N THR A 119 -3.69 -12.53 11.02
CA THR A 119 -5.07 -12.95 11.28
C THR A 119 -5.23 -14.44 11.02
N VAL A 120 -6.25 -15.05 11.62
CA VAL A 120 -6.48 -16.52 11.55
C VAL A 120 -7.22 -16.99 10.29
N ASP A 121 -7.79 -16.07 9.51
CA ASP A 121 -8.47 -16.37 8.25
C ASP A 121 -7.54 -17.07 7.26
N THR A 122 -8.10 -17.96 6.46
CA THR A 122 -7.39 -18.63 5.37
C THR A 122 -6.98 -17.60 4.32
N LYS A 123 -5.73 -17.73 3.86
CA LYS A 123 -5.10 -16.87 2.87
C LYS A 123 -4.61 -17.71 1.71
N THR A 124 -4.38 -17.09 0.56
CA THR A 124 -3.82 -17.76 -0.61
C THR A 124 -2.44 -18.36 -0.34
N CYS A 125 -2.08 -19.41 -1.07
CA CYS A 125 -0.72 -19.91 -1.18
C CYS A 125 -0.28 -19.83 -2.65
N CYS A 126 0.90 -19.28 -2.93
CA CYS A 126 1.41 -19.19 -4.29
C CYS A 126 1.86 -20.57 -4.78
N ARG A 127 1.83 -20.81 -6.10
CA ARG A 127 2.32 -22.05 -6.72
C ARG A 127 3.68 -21.88 -7.40
N ASN A 128 4.21 -20.65 -7.45
CA ASN A 128 5.52 -20.38 -8.06
C ASN A 128 6.65 -20.77 -7.10
N GLU A 129 7.52 -21.69 -7.51
CA GLU A 129 8.69 -22.19 -6.77
C GLU A 129 9.64 -21.09 -6.27
N ASP A 130 9.74 -19.98 -7.00
CA ASP A 130 10.59 -18.85 -6.65
C ASP A 130 9.95 -17.89 -5.63
N CYS A 131 8.67 -18.07 -5.30
CA CYS A 131 7.98 -17.23 -4.33
C CYS A 131 8.59 -17.40 -2.93
N ARG A 132 8.83 -16.29 -2.22
CA ARG A 132 9.52 -16.30 -0.92
C ARG A 132 8.64 -15.73 0.20
N GLY A 133 8.76 -16.33 1.37
CA GLY A 133 8.13 -15.87 2.61
C GLY A 133 6.62 -15.65 2.46
N ILE A 134 6.14 -14.48 2.88
CA ILE A 134 4.71 -14.13 2.91
C ILE A 134 4.18 -13.50 1.61
N GLN A 135 4.99 -13.44 0.54
CA GLN A 135 4.60 -12.75 -0.71
C GLN A 135 3.35 -13.36 -1.36
N GLY A 136 3.17 -14.67 -1.23
CA GLY A 136 2.02 -15.40 -1.78
C GLY A 136 0.73 -15.31 -0.98
N GLN A 137 0.75 -14.68 0.21
CA GLN A 137 -0.34 -14.76 1.19
C GLN A 137 -1.25 -13.55 1.11
N PHE A 138 -2.48 -13.71 0.60
CA PHE A 138 -3.49 -12.65 0.53
C PHE A 138 -4.77 -13.11 1.23
N CYS A 139 -5.34 -12.23 2.06
CA CYS A 139 -6.69 -12.44 2.59
C CYS A 139 -7.76 -12.09 1.56
N GLY A 140 -8.94 -12.68 1.71
CA GLY A 140 -10.10 -12.51 0.82
C GLY A 140 -10.35 -11.06 0.39
N PRO A 141 -10.56 -10.13 1.34
CA PRO A 141 -10.92 -8.76 0.99
C PRO A 141 -9.79 -8.01 0.28
N CYS A 142 -8.52 -8.36 0.54
CA CYS A 142 -7.39 -7.73 -0.13
C CYS A 142 -7.25 -8.21 -1.57
N LEU A 143 -7.34 -9.53 -1.80
CA LEU A 143 -7.19 -10.07 -3.15
C LEU A 143 -8.31 -9.57 -4.06
N ARG A 144 -9.56 -9.66 -3.59
CA ARG A 144 -10.75 -9.21 -4.33
C ARG A 144 -10.71 -7.72 -4.65
N ASN A 145 -10.55 -6.87 -3.63
CA ASN A 145 -10.66 -5.43 -3.83
C ASN A 145 -9.45 -4.85 -4.59
N ARG A 146 -8.27 -5.49 -4.52
CA ARG A 146 -7.06 -4.96 -5.16
C ARG A 146 -6.79 -5.52 -6.55
N TYR A 147 -7.22 -6.74 -6.83
CA TYR A 147 -6.86 -7.48 -8.04
C TYR A 147 -8.06 -8.16 -8.73
N GLY A 148 -9.27 -8.10 -8.15
CA GLY A 148 -10.46 -8.71 -8.73
C GLY A 148 -10.51 -10.23 -8.63
N GLU A 149 -9.63 -10.85 -7.84
CA GLU A 149 -9.50 -12.30 -7.72
C GLU A 149 -10.16 -12.82 -6.43
N ASP A 150 -10.71 -14.04 -6.49
CA ASP A 150 -11.28 -14.75 -5.36
C ASP A 150 -10.29 -15.73 -4.73
N VAL A 151 -10.23 -15.76 -3.40
CA VAL A 151 -9.26 -16.59 -2.67
C VAL A 151 -9.60 -18.08 -2.75
N LYS A 152 -10.88 -18.46 -2.77
CA LYS A 152 -11.29 -19.87 -2.89
C LYS A 152 -10.90 -20.41 -4.26
N VAL A 153 -11.15 -19.63 -5.31
CA VAL A 153 -10.72 -19.97 -6.67
C VAL A 153 -9.19 -20.08 -6.75
N ALA A 154 -8.46 -19.10 -6.22
CA ALA A 154 -6.99 -19.11 -6.20
C ALA A 154 -6.39 -20.30 -5.44
N LEU A 155 -7.04 -20.74 -4.35
CA LEU A 155 -6.58 -21.89 -3.58
C LEU A 155 -6.70 -23.19 -4.36
N LEU A 156 -7.82 -23.38 -5.06
CA LEU A 156 -8.15 -24.57 -5.85
C LEU A 156 -7.51 -24.60 -7.24
N ASP A 157 -6.82 -23.53 -7.66
CA ASP A 157 -6.11 -23.46 -8.93
C ASP A 157 -4.62 -23.87 -8.76
N PRO A 158 -4.19 -25.00 -9.36
CA PRO A 158 -2.80 -25.47 -9.27
C PRO A 158 -1.81 -24.57 -10.02
N GLY A 159 -2.30 -23.74 -10.95
CA GLY A 159 -1.50 -22.77 -11.72
C GLY A 159 -1.48 -21.37 -11.12
N TRP A 160 -2.10 -21.14 -9.95
CA TRP A 160 -2.25 -19.80 -9.43
C TRP A 160 -0.92 -19.18 -8.96
N HIS A 161 -0.56 -18.04 -9.55
CA HIS A 161 0.57 -17.23 -9.14
C HIS A 161 0.12 -15.95 -8.47
N CYS A 162 0.78 -15.57 -7.38
CA CYS A 162 0.41 -14.37 -6.63
C CYS A 162 0.74 -13.08 -7.41
N PRO A 163 0.07 -11.95 -7.11
CA PRO A 163 0.33 -10.67 -7.78
C PRO A 163 1.81 -10.23 -7.77
N PRO A 164 2.59 -10.43 -6.69
CA PRO A 164 4.04 -10.18 -6.71
C PRO A 164 4.81 -11.02 -7.74
N CYS A 165 4.54 -12.32 -7.83
CA CYS A 165 5.19 -13.22 -8.78
C CYS A 165 4.82 -12.91 -10.24
N ARG A 166 3.61 -12.39 -10.48
CA ARG A 166 3.16 -11.90 -11.79
C ARG A 166 3.67 -10.49 -12.13
N GLY A 167 4.34 -9.80 -11.20
CA GLY A 167 4.81 -8.43 -11.41
C GLY A 167 3.71 -7.36 -11.44
N ILE A 168 2.49 -7.69 -11.00
CA ILE A 168 1.33 -6.78 -11.03
C ILE A 168 0.98 -6.20 -9.64
N CYS A 169 1.74 -6.55 -8.61
CA CYS A 169 1.45 -6.12 -7.24
C CYS A 169 1.47 -4.58 -7.10
N ASN A 170 0.33 -4.02 -6.69
CA ASN A 170 0.16 -2.58 -6.51
C ASN A 170 0.33 -2.13 -5.05
N CYS A 171 0.88 -2.97 -4.18
CA CYS A 171 1.15 -2.61 -2.79
C CYS A 171 2.28 -1.57 -2.69
N SER A 172 2.28 -0.78 -1.60
CA SER A 172 3.25 0.30 -1.44
C SER A 172 4.71 -0.19 -1.40
N PHE A 173 4.97 -1.39 -0.89
CA PHE A 173 6.34 -1.89 -0.71
C PHE A 173 6.91 -2.49 -1.99
N CYS A 174 6.09 -3.22 -2.76
CA CYS A 174 6.46 -3.67 -4.10
C CYS A 174 6.69 -2.48 -5.03
N ARG A 175 5.76 -1.52 -5.09
CA ARG A 175 5.95 -0.31 -5.92
C ARG A 175 7.20 0.47 -5.53
N GLN A 176 7.46 0.66 -4.23
CA GLN A 176 8.67 1.37 -3.80
C GLN A 176 9.95 0.60 -4.14
N ARG A 177 9.95 -0.73 -4.05
CA ARG A 177 11.06 -1.58 -4.49
C ARG A 177 11.31 -1.44 -5.99
N ASP A 178 10.24 -1.29 -6.77
CA ASP A 178 10.30 -1.09 -8.22
C ASP A 178 10.53 0.38 -8.63
N GLY A 179 10.82 1.27 -7.67
CA GLY A 179 11.09 2.69 -7.93
C GLY A 179 9.84 3.53 -8.27
N ARG A 180 8.64 3.02 -8.00
CA ARG A 180 7.35 3.69 -8.24
C ARG A 180 6.79 4.28 -6.95
N CYS A 181 6.02 5.36 -7.06
CA CYS A 181 5.26 5.93 -5.92
C CYS A 181 4.32 4.90 -5.29
N PRO A 182 4.02 4.94 -3.99
CA PRO A 182 3.01 4.04 -3.39
C PRO A 182 1.59 4.41 -3.85
N THR A 183 0.66 3.43 -3.96
CA THR A 183 -0.76 3.72 -4.34
C THR A 183 -1.61 4.31 -3.20
N GLY A 184 -1.22 4.11 -1.94
CA GLY A 184 -2.10 4.39 -0.80
C GLY A 184 -3.39 3.53 -0.80
N ILE A 185 -4.46 4.08 -0.24
CA ILE A 185 -5.81 3.48 -0.19
C ILE A 185 -6.54 3.87 -1.48
N LEU A 186 -6.56 2.98 -2.47
CA LEU A 186 -7.10 3.29 -3.80
C LEU A 186 -8.48 2.69 -4.08
N PHE A 187 -8.93 1.73 -3.27
CA PHE A 187 -10.17 0.99 -3.56
C PHE A 187 -11.43 1.89 -3.58
N PRO A 188 -11.66 2.82 -2.62
CA PRO A 188 -12.81 3.71 -2.69
C PRO A 188 -12.84 4.58 -3.96
N LEU A 189 -11.66 5.01 -4.42
CA LEU A 189 -11.54 5.78 -5.66
C LEU A 189 -11.85 4.91 -6.90
N ALA A 190 -11.37 3.68 -6.93
CA ALA A 190 -11.70 2.73 -8.00
C ALA A 190 -13.22 2.49 -8.08
N GLN A 191 -13.88 2.27 -6.94
CA GLN A 191 -15.32 2.11 -6.85
C GLN A 191 -16.08 3.35 -7.32
N TYR A 192 -15.64 4.55 -6.93
CA TYR A 192 -16.24 5.81 -7.39
C TYR A 192 -16.21 5.93 -8.93
N HIS A 193 -15.18 5.39 -9.57
CA HIS A 193 -15.05 5.34 -11.03
C HIS A 193 -15.74 4.13 -11.68
N GLY A 194 -16.50 3.34 -10.94
CA GLY A 194 -17.25 2.19 -11.45
C GLY A 194 -16.45 0.89 -11.59
N PHE A 195 -15.26 0.81 -10.99
CA PHE A 195 -14.43 -0.39 -11.03
C PHE A 195 -14.67 -1.27 -9.79
N SER A 196 -14.68 -2.59 -10.00
CA SER A 196 -14.79 -3.60 -8.94
C SER A 196 -13.49 -3.81 -8.16
N ASP A 197 -12.35 -3.40 -8.72
CA ASP A 197 -11.03 -3.60 -8.14
C ASP A 197 -10.02 -2.53 -8.59
N VAL A 198 -8.93 -2.43 -7.82
CA VAL A 198 -7.87 -1.44 -8.05
C VAL A 198 -7.01 -1.74 -9.29
N HIS A 199 -6.78 -3.02 -9.61
CA HIS A 199 -5.91 -3.39 -10.72
C HIS A 199 -6.53 -2.98 -12.05
N SER A 200 -7.81 -3.32 -12.26
CA SER A 200 -8.59 -2.88 -13.41
C SER A 200 -8.63 -1.35 -13.53
N TYR A 201 -8.76 -0.64 -12.41
CA TYR A 201 -8.71 0.83 -12.39
C TYR A 201 -7.34 1.41 -12.77
N LEU A 202 -6.24 0.69 -12.53
CA LEU A 202 -4.88 1.16 -12.84
C LEU A 202 -4.43 0.78 -14.26
N CYS A 203 -5.02 -0.27 -14.85
CA CYS A 203 -4.69 -0.77 -16.19
C CYS A 203 -5.54 -0.15 -17.31
N ARG A 204 -6.41 0.80 -16.98
CA ARG A 204 -7.29 1.53 -17.91
C ARG A 204 -6.58 2.67 -18.65
#